data_AF-W1Y716-F1
#
_entry.id   AF-W1Y716-F1
#
_cell.length_a   1.000
_cell.length_b   1.000
_cell.length_c   1.000
_cell.angle_alpha   90.00
_cell.angle_beta   90.00
_cell.angle_gamma   90.00
#
_symmetry.space_group_name_H-M   'P 1'
#
loop_
_entity.id
_entity.type
_entity.pdbx_description
1 polymer ?
#
loop_
_entity_poly.entity_id
_entity_poly.type
_entity_poly.pdbx_seq_one_letter_code
_entity_poly.pdbx_strand_id
1 'polypeptide(L)'
;VIVLSARSEESDKIAALDAGADDYLSKPFGIGELQARLRVALRRHSATTAPDPLVKFSDVTVDLAARVIHRGDEEVHLTPIEFR
;
A
#
# COMPACT_ATOMS: atom_id res chain seq x y z
N VAL A 1 1.93 15.86 0.48
CA VAL A 1 2.58 16.41 1.69
C VAL A 1 1.67 16.26 2.90
N ILE A 2 2.11 15.59 3.96
CA ILE A 2 1.41 15.53 5.26
C ILE A 2 2.15 16.47 6.23
N VAL A 3 1.45 17.45 6.80
CA VAL A 3 2.02 18.44 7.73
C VAL A 3 1.84 17.97 9.17
N LEU A 4 2.92 18.02 9.97
CA LEU A 4 2.90 17.67 11.40
C LEU A 4 3.15 18.93 12.23
N SER A 5 2.28 19.24 13.18
CA SER A 5 2.40 20.48 13.97
C SER A 5 2.11 20.27 15.45
N ALA A 6 2.72 21.08 16.31
CA ALA A 6 2.33 21.18 17.72
C ALA A 6 1.20 22.20 17.96
N ARG A 7 0.86 22.98 16.93
CA ARG A 7 -0.23 23.97 16.98
C ARG A 7 -1.52 23.32 16.48
N SER A 8 -2.57 23.48 17.26
CA SER A 8 -3.91 22.98 16.98
C SER A 8 -4.89 24.10 16.60
N GLU A 9 -4.40 25.31 16.34
CA GLU A 9 -5.23 26.40 15.83
C GLU A 9 -5.77 26.04 14.44
N GLU A 10 -7.06 26.32 14.23
CA GLU A 10 -7.73 26.00 12.98
C GLU A 10 -7.18 26.82 11.80
N SER A 11 -6.77 28.06 12.06
CA SER A 11 -6.11 28.95 11.10
C SER A 11 -4.86 28.32 10.48
N ASP A 12 -3.99 27.72 11.28
CA ASP A 12 -2.77 27.05 10.81
C ASP A 12 -3.11 25.83 9.95
N LYS A 13 -4.16 25.10 10.31
CA LYS A 13 -4.63 23.94 9.54
C LYS A 13 -5.19 24.35 8.18
N ILE A 14 -6.03 25.39 8.14
CA ILE A 14 -6.60 25.93 6.90
C ILE A 14 -5.47 26.42 5.99
N ALA A 15 -4.57 27.25 6.52
CA ALA A 15 -3.46 27.81 5.76
C ALA A 15 -2.55 26.71 5.15
N ALA A 16 -2.28 25.65 5.91
CA ALA A 16 -1.48 24.53 5.42
C ALA A 16 -2.19 23.75 4.29
N LEU A 17 -3.50 23.52 4.42
CA LEU A 17 -4.28 22.83 3.38
C LEU A 17 -4.42 23.69 2.12
N ASP A 18 -4.69 24.98 2.26
CA ASP A 18 -4.75 25.94 1.15
C ASP A 18 -3.41 26.09 0.43
N ALA A 19 -2.29 25.96 1.16
CA ALA A 19 -0.94 25.91 0.58
C ALA A 19 -0.63 24.61 -0.18
N GLY A 20 -1.57 23.64 -0.23
CA GLY A 20 -1.43 22.40 -0.98
C GLY A 20 -0.99 21.19 -0.16
N ALA A 21 -1.14 21.22 1.17
CA ALA A 21 -0.99 20.00 1.97
C ALA A 21 -2.12 19.00 1.67
N ASP A 22 -1.77 17.72 1.57
CA ASP A 22 -2.74 16.63 1.44
C ASP A 22 -3.42 16.30 2.78
N ASP A 23 -2.71 16.54 3.88
CA ASP A 23 -3.21 16.28 5.24
C ASP A 23 -2.44 17.11 6.28
N TYR A 24 -3.05 17.29 7.46
CA TYR A 24 -2.50 18.01 8.60
C TYR A 24 -2.79 17.26 9.91
N LEU A 25 -1.75 17.04 10.72
CA LEU A 25 -1.79 16.25 11.95
C LEU A 25 -1.17 17.02 13.13
N SER A 26 -1.99 17.32 14.13
CA SER A 26 -1.56 18.01 15.36
C SER A 26 -1.07 17.03 16.43
N LYS A 27 0.00 17.38 17.14
CA LYS A 27 0.51 16.62 18.29
C LYS A 27 -0.42 16.80 19.50
N PRO A 28 -0.56 15.77 20.37
CA PRO A 28 0.02 14.43 20.23
C PRO A 28 -0.78 13.55 19.26
N PHE A 29 -0.09 12.77 18.43
CA PHE A 29 -0.70 11.78 17.55
C PHE A 29 -0.07 10.41 17.77
N GLY A 30 -0.87 9.36 17.57
CA GLY A 30 -0.40 7.98 17.66
C GLY A 30 0.29 7.51 16.38
N ILE A 31 1.17 6.51 16.51
CA ILE A 31 1.80 5.85 15.35
C ILE A 31 0.72 5.27 14.40
N GLY A 32 -0.33 4.66 14.96
CA GLY A 32 -1.43 4.09 14.16
C GLY A 32 -2.18 5.13 13.33
N GLU A 33 -2.37 6.34 13.88
CA GLU A 33 -3.02 7.44 13.17
C GLU A 33 -2.16 7.92 11.99
N LEU A 34 -0.86 8.15 12.22
CA LEU A 34 0.07 8.54 11.18
C LEU A 34 0.14 7.48 10.07
N GLN A 35 0.21 6.20 10.42
CA GLN A 35 0.20 5.10 9.46
C GLN A 35 -1.07 5.06 8.62
N ALA A 36 -2.24 5.30 9.23
CA ALA A 36 -3.50 5.36 8.49
C ALA A 36 -3.53 6.51 7.49
N ARG A 37 -3.10 7.71 7.89
CA ARG A 37 -3.00 8.88 7.01
C ARG A 37 -2.01 8.66 5.86
N LEU A 38 -0.87 8.04 6.15
CA LEU A 38 0.12 7.66 5.12
C LEU A 38 -0.48 6.73 4.07
N ARG A 39 -1.18 5.66 4.49
CA ARG A 39 -1.86 4.73 3.56
C ARG A 39 -2.89 5.46 2.69
N VAL A 40 -3.64 6.40 3.26
CA VAL A 40 -4.65 7.20 2.53
C VAL A 40 -4.01 8.16 1.51
N ALA A 41 -2.85 8.74 1.83
CA ALA A 41 -2.12 9.59 0.90
C ALA A 41 -1.51 8.78 -0.25
N LEU A 42 -0.93 7.61 0.05
CA LEU A 42 -0.26 6.76 -0.94
C LEU A 42 -1.24 6.07 -1.90
N ARG A 43 -2.41 5.59 -1.42
CA ARG A 43 -3.38 4.90 -2.29
C ARG A 43 -3.86 5.74 -3.48
N ARG A 44 -3.79 7.08 -3.40
CA ARG A 44 -4.19 7.98 -4.50
C ARG A 44 -3.21 7.93 -5.69
N HIS A 45 -1.94 7.63 -5.43
CA HIS A 45 -0.88 7.60 -6.44
C HIS A 45 -0.38 6.18 -6.75
N SER A 46 -0.58 5.23 -5.85
CA SER A 46 -0.17 3.82 -5.99
C SER A 46 -1.27 2.92 -6.56
N ALA A 47 -2.25 3.47 -7.29
CA ALA A 47 -3.33 2.70 -7.91
C ALA A 47 -2.87 1.83 -9.10
N THR A 48 -1.56 1.67 -9.31
CA THR A 48 -1.02 0.49 -9.97
C THR A 48 -0.95 -0.62 -8.93
N THR A 49 -1.91 -1.54 -8.96
CA THR A 49 -1.78 -2.84 -8.29
C THR A 49 -0.44 -3.42 -8.73
N ALA A 50 0.57 -3.36 -7.85
CA ALA A 50 1.80 -4.08 -8.10
C ALA A 50 1.39 -5.54 -8.27
N PRO A 51 1.78 -6.22 -9.36
CA PRO A 51 1.54 -7.64 -9.49
C PRO A 51 2.06 -8.34 -8.24
N ASP A 52 1.32 -9.33 -7.76
CA ASP A 52 1.77 -10.11 -6.62
C ASP A 52 3.19 -10.66 -6.91
N PRO A 53 4.05 -10.74 -5.88
CA PRO A 53 5.42 -11.18 -6.06
C PRO A 53 5.45 -12.62 -6.59
N LEU A 54 5.75 -12.75 -7.88
CA LEU A 54 5.88 -14.03 -8.56
C LEU A 54 7.21 -14.70 -8.20
N VAL A 55 7.15 -15.95 -7.76
CA VAL A 55 8.34 -16.80 -7.59
C VAL A 55 8.61 -17.49 -8.93
N LYS A 56 9.81 -17.32 -9.48
CA LYS A 56 10.20 -17.95 -10.76
C LYS A 56 11.38 -18.89 -10.58
N PHE A 57 11.28 -20.08 -11.14
CA PHE A 57 12.38 -21.04 -11.25
C PHE A 57 12.23 -21.85 -12.53
N SER A 58 13.30 -21.96 -13.32
CA SER A 58 13.26 -22.58 -14.65
C SER A 58 12.13 -22.00 -15.52
N ASP A 59 11.24 -22.85 -16.04
CA ASP A 59 10.05 -22.52 -16.83
C ASP A 59 8.79 -22.34 -15.96
N VAL A 60 8.90 -22.38 -14.62
CA VAL A 60 7.77 -22.31 -13.71
C VAL A 60 7.65 -20.93 -13.07
N THR A 61 6.43 -20.39 -13.09
CA THR A 61 6.04 -19.17 -12.39
C THR A 61 4.96 -19.49 -11.37
N VAL A 62 5.20 -19.15 -10.12
CA VAL A 62 4.28 -19.40 -9.00
C VAL A 62 3.79 -18.07 -8.44
N ASP A 63 2.48 -17.85 -8.52
CA ASP A 63 1.78 -16.81 -7.79
C ASP A 63 1.25 -17.40 -6.49
N LEU A 64 1.95 -17.12 -5.38
CA LEU A 64 1.57 -17.62 -4.06
C LEU A 64 0.32 -16.95 -3.49
N ALA A 65 0.04 -15.71 -3.90
CA ALA A 65 -1.12 -14.94 -3.45
C ALA A 65 -2.38 -15.41 -4.18
N ALA A 66 -2.31 -15.57 -5.49
CA ALA A 66 -3.40 -16.09 -6.32
C ALA A 66 -3.54 -17.63 -6.24
N ARG A 67 -2.52 -18.33 -5.73
CA ARG A 67 -2.42 -19.80 -5.72
C ARG A 67 -2.47 -20.41 -7.12
N VAL A 68 -1.84 -19.73 -8.08
CA VAL A 68 -1.78 -20.13 -9.48
C VAL A 68 -0.33 -20.48 -9.84
N ILE A 69 -0.14 -21.58 -10.55
CA ILE A 69 1.16 -21.98 -11.08
C ILE A 69 1.08 -22.06 -12.60
N HIS A 70 2.04 -21.45 -13.28
CA HIS A 70 2.25 -21.58 -14.71
C HIS A 70 3.55 -22.32 -14.99
N ARG A 71 3.55 -23.16 -16.02
CA ARG A 71 4.74 -23.73 -16.63
C ARG A 71 4.78 -23.31 -18.10
N GLY A 72 5.70 -22.41 -18.45
CA GLY A 72 5.63 -21.67 -19.71
C GLY A 72 4.34 -20.85 -19.78
N ASP A 73 3.53 -21.09 -20.81
CA ASP A 73 2.24 -20.44 -21.02
C ASP A 73 1.04 -21.28 -20.51
N GLU A 74 1.27 -22.49 -20.01
CA GLU A 74 0.20 -23.37 -19.51
C GLU A 74 0.02 -23.25 -17.99
N GLU A 75 -1.23 -23.14 -17.54
CA GLU A 75 -1.57 -23.21 -16.13
C GLU A 75 -1.56 -24.67 -15.64
N VAL A 76 -0.90 -24.92 -14.51
CA VAL A 76 -0.79 -26.24 -13.89
C VAL A 76 -1.58 -26.26 -12.59
N HIS A 77 -2.59 -27.11 -12.52
CA HIS A 77 -3.38 -27.30 -11.31
C HIS A 77 -2.64 -28.22 -10.33
N LEU A 78 -2.34 -27.72 -9.14
CA LEU A 78 -1.84 -28.53 -8.02
C LEU A 78 -2.96 -28.78 -7.00
N THR A 79 -2.99 -30.00 -6.45
CA THR A 79 -3.88 -30.31 -5.34
C THR A 79 -3.48 -29.54 -4.07
N PRO A 80 -4.38 -29.39 -3.07
CA PRO A 80 -4.06 -28.67 -1.83
C PRO A 80 -2.88 -29.25 -1.04
N ILE A 81 -2.54 -30.52 -1.25
CA ILE A 81 -1.41 -31.19 -0.60
C ILE A 81 -0.11 -30.82 -1.33
N GLU A 82 -0.13 -30.76 -2.66
CA GLU A 82 1.05 -30.40 -3.47
C GLU A 82 1.39 -28.91 -3.39
N PHE A 83 0.41 -28.05 -3.06
CA PHE A 83 0.63 -26.61 -2.88
C PHE A 83 1.13 -26.21 -1.48
N ARG A 84 1.01 -27.10 -0.48
CA ARG A 84 1.32 -26.77 0.92
C ARG A 84 2.82 -26.75 1.19
#